data_AF-A0A816HAV3-F1
#
_entry.id   AF-A0A816HAV3-F1
#
_cell.length_a   1.000
_cell.length_b   1.000
_cell.length_c   1.000
_cell.angle_alpha   90.00
_cell.angle_beta   90.00
_cell.angle_gamma   90.00
#
_symmetry.space_group_name_H-M   'P 1'
#
loop_
_entity.id
_entity.type
_entity.pdbx_description
1 polymer ?
#
loop_
_entity_poly.entity_id
_entity_poly.type
_entity_poly.pdbx_seq_one_letter_code
_entity_poly.pdbx_strand_id
1 'polypeptide(L)'
;EYSNELWNRGFSQAADNVYAANDSVHNHGDPLHLNYDNVKDVHAWAFRRTAYQIKRISDLFKNIFGYENVGLWKRVRPILAGQTDKPHVIMTGLDYLNTQYGSPSIFLHGVAVAPYMTLGKYRTWSNLTTDQVLDILNSSMQRFLPEQGWSQQAPLGVHGIYAAWYNLAMYAYEGGTDTSSGCQDCSFEAKINATRHPRMIDICKTYLNGWYRFGFEIFNWYVAGAGDIELSGTWNLLEDMRQETLIDTTNMFNSTSPVAQLPRPAPKLNAIDQIRHSSVEISFGIAIPSMNFNATNFMNHQVPYPDADLRSLKLNSTFHYPLRIHQPLIRLNLTVYVAGNSGILEASINNQQFIQIQTPKTVNTTVFQATPLIQFNFNQT
;
A
#
# COMPACT_ATOMS: atom_id res chain seq x y z
N GLU A 1 11.74 3.58 -14.85
CA GLU A 1 10.58 2.67 -14.65
C GLU A 1 10.76 1.44 -15.55
N TYR A 2 10.28 0.26 -15.14
CA TYR A 2 10.32 -0.92 -16.01
C TYR A 2 9.14 -0.91 -17.01
N SER A 3 7.91 -0.71 -16.52
CA SER A 3 6.68 -0.54 -17.30
C SER A 3 5.51 -0.21 -16.36
N ASN A 4 4.38 0.28 -16.91
CA ASN A 4 3.12 0.50 -16.20
C ASN A 4 2.17 -0.72 -16.29
N GLU A 5 1.32 -0.94 -15.29
CA GLU A 5 0.15 -1.84 -15.33
C GLU A 5 0.43 -3.32 -15.66
N LEU A 6 1.59 -3.86 -15.27
CA LEU A 6 2.01 -5.25 -15.56
C LEU A 6 1.17 -6.35 -14.86
N TRP A 7 0.20 -5.95 -14.04
CA TRP A 7 -0.76 -6.81 -13.34
C TRP A 7 -2.19 -6.67 -13.89
N ASN A 8 -2.41 -5.78 -14.87
CA ASN A 8 -3.70 -5.47 -15.43
C ASN A 8 -3.80 -6.01 -16.87
N ARG A 9 -4.59 -7.07 -17.03
CA ARG A 9 -4.74 -7.80 -18.30
C ARG A 9 -5.39 -6.98 -19.43
N GLY A 10 -5.93 -5.80 -19.12
CA GLY A 10 -6.41 -4.86 -20.14
C GLY A 10 -5.28 -4.21 -20.96
N PHE A 11 -4.04 -4.34 -20.52
CA PHE A 11 -2.88 -3.73 -21.17
C PHE A 11 -1.97 -4.77 -21.82
N SER A 12 -1.46 -4.46 -23.02
CA SER A 12 -0.62 -5.38 -23.80
C SER A 12 0.68 -5.72 -23.08
N GLN A 13 1.30 -4.76 -22.39
CA GLN A 13 2.53 -5.00 -21.64
C GLN A 13 2.38 -6.03 -20.51
N ALA A 14 1.17 -6.19 -19.95
CA ALA A 14 0.91 -7.24 -18.96
C ALA A 14 0.94 -8.63 -19.63
N ALA A 15 0.38 -8.75 -20.83
CA ALA A 15 0.47 -9.98 -21.63
C ALA A 15 1.91 -10.28 -22.04
N ASP A 16 2.66 -9.28 -22.51
CA ASP A 16 4.07 -9.42 -22.89
C ASP A 16 4.93 -9.88 -21.70
N ASN A 17 4.69 -9.37 -20.50
CA ASN A 17 5.40 -9.80 -19.29
C ASN A 17 5.07 -11.25 -18.91
N VAL A 18 3.82 -11.69 -19.07
CA VAL A 18 3.43 -13.09 -18.87
C VAL A 18 4.14 -13.99 -19.89
N TYR A 19 4.13 -13.62 -21.17
CA TYR A 19 4.82 -14.39 -22.21
C TYR A 19 6.33 -14.48 -21.94
N ALA A 20 6.97 -13.37 -21.59
CA ALA A 20 8.41 -13.37 -21.28
C ALA A 20 8.76 -14.18 -20.02
N ALA A 21 7.88 -14.20 -19.00
CA ALA A 21 8.08 -15.04 -17.82
C ALA A 21 7.92 -16.53 -18.16
N ASN A 22 6.89 -16.86 -18.95
CA ASN A 22 6.62 -18.22 -19.40
C ASN A 22 7.74 -18.78 -20.29
N ASP A 23 8.24 -17.97 -21.22
CA ASP A 23 9.37 -18.30 -22.09
C ASP A 23 10.66 -18.52 -21.29
N SER A 24 10.95 -17.67 -20.30
CA SER A 24 12.07 -17.86 -19.38
C SER A 24 12.01 -19.21 -18.66
N VAL A 25 10.83 -19.61 -18.16
CA VAL A 25 10.66 -20.87 -17.42
C VAL A 25 10.74 -22.08 -18.35
N HIS A 26 10.03 -22.07 -19.48
CA HIS A 26 9.89 -23.25 -20.32
C HIS A 26 11.00 -23.44 -21.35
N ASN A 27 11.48 -22.35 -21.95
CA ASN A 27 12.38 -22.42 -23.09
C ASN A 27 13.83 -22.12 -22.74
N HIS A 28 14.09 -21.38 -21.64
CA HIS A 28 15.44 -20.99 -21.23
C HIS A 28 15.95 -21.70 -19.96
N GLY A 29 15.20 -22.66 -19.40
CA GLY A 29 15.60 -23.41 -18.21
C GLY A 29 15.52 -22.60 -16.91
N ASP A 30 14.67 -21.58 -16.87
CA ASP A 30 14.42 -20.70 -15.72
C ASP A 30 15.67 -20.02 -15.11
N PRO A 31 16.44 -19.26 -15.90
CA PRO A 31 17.67 -18.62 -15.41
C PRO A 31 17.40 -17.53 -14.37
N LEU A 32 16.15 -17.12 -14.22
CA LEU A 32 15.71 -16.11 -13.26
C LEU A 32 15.11 -16.76 -12.01
N HIS A 33 15.00 -18.09 -11.94
CA HIS A 33 14.38 -18.80 -10.82
C HIS A 33 12.92 -18.38 -10.56
N LEU A 34 12.15 -18.04 -11.61
CA LEU A 34 10.75 -17.65 -11.49
C LEU A 34 9.87 -18.80 -11.01
N ASN A 35 10.28 -20.06 -11.18
CA ASN A 35 9.55 -21.25 -10.77
C ASN A 35 10.27 -22.04 -9.66
N TYR A 36 10.99 -21.35 -8.77
CA TYR A 36 11.79 -21.97 -7.68
C TYR A 36 11.00 -22.88 -6.72
N ASP A 37 9.68 -22.72 -6.65
CA ASP A 37 8.75 -23.47 -5.79
C ASP A 37 7.83 -24.42 -6.55
N ASN A 38 8.06 -24.62 -7.85
CA ASN A 38 7.28 -25.49 -8.73
C ASN A 38 5.79 -25.13 -8.85
N VAL A 39 5.42 -23.87 -8.63
CA VAL A 39 4.04 -23.39 -8.83
C VAL A 39 3.66 -23.41 -10.31
N LYS A 40 2.46 -23.91 -10.66
CA LYS A 40 1.95 -23.94 -12.05
C LYS A 40 1.08 -22.72 -12.37
N ASP A 41 1.52 -21.54 -11.97
CA ASP A 41 0.81 -20.28 -12.20
C ASP A 41 1.69 -19.29 -12.96
N VAL A 42 1.38 -19.09 -14.24
CA VAL A 42 2.10 -18.17 -15.12
C VAL A 42 2.03 -16.71 -14.65
N HIS A 43 0.99 -16.33 -13.89
CA HIS A 43 0.89 -14.99 -13.34
C HIS A 43 1.82 -14.80 -12.14
N ALA A 44 1.98 -15.82 -11.29
CA ALA A 44 2.98 -15.80 -10.23
C ALA A 44 4.38 -15.59 -10.82
N TRP A 45 4.73 -16.31 -11.89
CA TRP A 45 6.01 -16.11 -12.59
C TRP A 45 6.13 -14.70 -13.17
N ALA A 46 5.07 -14.14 -13.74
CA ALA A 46 5.05 -12.78 -14.25
C ALA A 46 5.27 -11.72 -13.16
N PHE A 47 4.67 -11.88 -11.98
CA PHE A 47 4.89 -10.97 -10.84
C PHE A 47 6.32 -11.06 -10.31
N ARG A 48 6.88 -12.28 -10.20
CA ARG A 48 8.29 -12.51 -9.86
C ARG A 48 9.23 -11.85 -10.86
N ARG A 49 8.89 -11.92 -12.15
CA ARG A 49 9.65 -11.26 -13.21
C ARG A 49 9.66 -9.75 -13.05
N THR A 50 8.54 -9.12 -12.70
CA THR A 50 8.51 -7.68 -12.39
C THR A 50 9.47 -7.33 -11.25
N ALA A 51 9.48 -8.12 -10.17
CA ALA A 51 10.42 -7.95 -9.06
C ALA A 51 11.89 -8.16 -9.48
N TYR A 52 12.16 -9.13 -10.34
CA TYR A 52 13.49 -9.32 -10.91
C TYR A 52 13.96 -8.11 -11.73
N GLN A 53 13.08 -7.53 -12.57
CA GLN A 53 13.47 -6.41 -13.41
C GLN A 53 13.81 -5.17 -12.58
N ILE A 54 13.07 -4.88 -11.49
CA ILE A 54 13.44 -3.77 -10.60
C ILE A 54 14.74 -4.03 -9.83
N LYS A 55 15.01 -5.29 -9.43
CA LYS A 55 16.33 -5.69 -8.87
C LYS A 55 17.44 -5.49 -9.90
N ARG A 56 17.26 -5.93 -11.14
CA ARG A 56 18.21 -5.73 -12.23
C ARG A 56 18.48 -4.24 -12.47
N ILE A 57 17.45 -3.40 -12.45
CA ILE A 57 17.59 -1.93 -12.52
C ILE A 57 18.44 -1.44 -11.32
N SER A 58 18.13 -1.88 -10.09
CA SER A 58 18.93 -1.55 -8.90
C SER A 58 20.42 -1.87 -9.11
N ASP A 59 20.75 -3.07 -9.59
CA ASP A 59 22.13 -3.50 -9.82
C ASP A 59 22.83 -2.70 -10.92
N LEU A 60 22.13 -2.40 -12.02
CA LEU A 60 22.68 -1.55 -13.09
C LEU A 60 23.03 -0.15 -12.56
N PHE A 61 22.15 0.43 -11.74
CA PHE A 61 22.42 1.72 -11.12
C PHE A 61 23.56 1.63 -10.09
N LYS A 62 23.69 0.54 -9.33
CA LYS A 62 24.83 0.33 -8.42
C LYS A 62 26.16 0.33 -9.17
N ASN A 63 26.21 -0.29 -10.35
CA ASN A 63 27.42 -0.31 -11.18
C ASN A 63 27.81 1.08 -11.69
N ILE A 64 26.85 1.98 -11.92
CA ILE A 64 27.09 3.32 -12.47
C ILE A 64 27.34 4.36 -11.37
N PHE A 65 26.54 4.32 -10.30
CA PHE A 65 26.52 5.32 -9.24
C PHE A 65 27.26 4.91 -7.97
N GLY A 66 27.71 3.65 -7.85
CA GLY A 66 28.27 3.09 -6.61
C GLY A 66 27.19 2.51 -5.70
N TYR A 67 27.56 1.47 -4.95
CA TYR A 67 26.65 0.73 -4.06
C TYR A 67 26.10 1.61 -2.93
N GLU A 68 26.86 2.60 -2.50
CA GLU A 68 26.50 3.55 -1.44
C GLU A 68 25.41 4.55 -1.85
N ASN A 69 25.14 4.69 -3.16
CA ASN A 69 24.20 5.65 -3.73
C ASN A 69 22.86 5.05 -4.18
N VAL A 70 22.69 3.73 -4.10
CA VAL A 70 21.48 3.04 -4.60
C VAL A 70 20.89 2.12 -3.54
N GLY A 71 19.59 2.24 -3.29
CA GLY A 71 18.84 1.43 -2.33
C GLY A 71 18.13 2.26 -1.28
N LEU A 72 17.92 1.67 -0.11
CA LEU A 72 17.14 2.23 0.99
C LEU A 72 17.70 3.59 1.46
N TRP A 73 16.88 4.65 1.35
CA TRP A 73 17.21 6.04 1.73
C TRP A 73 18.44 6.61 1.01
N LYS A 74 18.78 6.08 -0.17
CA LYS A 74 19.90 6.57 -0.98
C LYS A 74 19.44 7.54 -2.08
N ARG A 75 20.37 7.95 -2.95
CA ARG A 75 20.11 8.87 -4.07
C ARG A 75 19.20 8.22 -5.12
N VAL A 76 19.52 7.00 -5.54
CA VAL A 76 18.68 6.21 -6.44
C VAL A 76 17.87 5.24 -5.60
N ARG A 77 16.54 5.29 -5.76
CA ARG A 77 15.58 4.58 -4.93
C ARG A 77 14.71 3.67 -5.78
N PRO A 78 15.13 2.41 -6.03
CA PRO A 78 14.31 1.45 -6.74
C PRO A 78 13.04 1.14 -5.93
N ILE A 79 11.88 1.21 -6.57
CA ILE A 79 10.58 0.99 -5.94
C ILE A 79 9.81 -0.06 -6.74
N LEU A 80 9.33 -1.11 -6.07
CA LEU A 80 8.49 -2.14 -6.69
C LEU A 80 7.02 -1.70 -6.69
N ALA A 81 6.45 -1.49 -7.86
CA ALA A 81 5.04 -1.08 -8.00
C ALA A 81 4.08 -2.27 -8.11
N GLY A 82 2.84 -2.07 -7.66
CA GLY A 82 1.72 -3.01 -7.79
C GLY A 82 0.36 -2.31 -7.75
N GLN A 83 -0.70 -3.06 -7.49
CA GLN A 83 -2.05 -2.50 -7.40
C GLN A 83 -2.57 -2.52 -5.95
N THR A 84 -3.26 -1.45 -5.53
CA THR A 84 -3.80 -1.35 -4.17
C THR A 84 -4.67 -2.55 -3.83
N ASP A 85 -5.64 -2.89 -4.68
CA ASP A 85 -6.56 -4.02 -4.48
C ASP A 85 -5.96 -5.41 -4.72
N LYS A 86 -4.67 -5.51 -5.10
CA LYS A 86 -4.01 -6.80 -5.35
C LYS A 86 -2.69 -6.92 -4.58
N PRO A 87 -2.72 -7.04 -3.24
CA PRO A 87 -1.51 -7.20 -2.43
C PRO A 87 -0.59 -8.32 -2.89
N HIS A 88 -1.16 -9.43 -3.36
CA HIS A 88 -0.40 -10.59 -3.85
C HIS A 88 0.63 -10.25 -4.93
N VAL A 89 0.40 -9.22 -5.78
CA VAL A 89 1.36 -8.81 -6.81
C VAL A 89 2.71 -8.41 -6.20
N ILE A 90 2.66 -7.56 -5.18
CA ILE A 90 3.86 -7.08 -4.49
C ILE A 90 4.42 -8.19 -3.59
N MET A 91 3.55 -8.89 -2.86
CA MET A 91 3.97 -9.94 -1.93
C MET A 91 4.75 -11.06 -2.64
N THR A 92 4.20 -11.59 -3.73
CA THR A 92 4.86 -12.62 -4.55
C THR A 92 6.22 -12.13 -5.08
N GLY A 93 6.33 -10.85 -5.44
CA GLY A 93 7.59 -10.25 -5.87
C GLY A 93 8.64 -10.18 -4.77
N LEU A 94 8.26 -9.72 -3.57
CA LEU A 94 9.17 -9.59 -2.43
C LEU A 94 9.60 -10.94 -1.87
N ASP A 95 8.69 -11.92 -1.74
CA ASP A 95 9.04 -13.29 -1.32
C ASP A 95 10.04 -13.93 -2.26
N TYR A 96 9.86 -13.74 -3.57
CA TYR A 96 10.79 -14.24 -4.56
C TYR A 96 12.17 -13.59 -4.43
N LEU A 97 12.25 -12.27 -4.25
CA LEU A 97 13.52 -11.59 -4.02
C LEU A 97 14.20 -12.11 -2.75
N ASN A 98 13.46 -12.18 -1.64
CA ASN A 98 13.95 -12.69 -0.37
C ASN A 98 14.51 -14.12 -0.52
N THR A 99 13.77 -15.00 -1.19
CA THR A 99 14.14 -16.41 -1.32
C THR A 99 15.35 -16.62 -2.24
N GLN A 100 15.39 -15.93 -3.39
CA GLN A 100 16.36 -16.23 -4.45
C GLN A 100 17.60 -15.34 -4.40
N TYR A 101 17.50 -14.12 -3.84
CA TYR A 101 18.57 -13.12 -3.88
C TYR A 101 18.86 -12.48 -2.51
N GLY A 102 18.10 -12.81 -1.47
CA GLY A 102 18.23 -12.24 -0.13
C GLY A 102 17.30 -11.03 0.11
N SER A 103 17.42 -10.42 1.29
CA SER A 103 16.46 -9.43 1.78
C SER A 103 16.14 -8.33 0.74
N PRO A 104 14.84 -8.08 0.43
CA PRO A 104 14.43 -7.07 -0.53
C PRO A 104 14.98 -5.66 -0.28
N SER A 105 15.22 -5.26 0.98
CA SER A 105 15.77 -3.94 1.33
C SER A 105 17.22 -3.71 0.88
N ILE A 106 17.93 -4.76 0.45
CA ILE A 106 19.25 -4.64 -0.20
C ILE A 106 19.11 -4.07 -1.63
N PHE A 107 17.97 -4.30 -2.28
CA PHE A 107 17.72 -3.91 -3.67
C PHE A 107 16.76 -2.74 -3.79
N LEU A 108 15.77 -2.69 -2.90
CA LEU A 108 14.64 -1.79 -2.97
C LEU A 108 14.69 -0.76 -1.85
N HIS A 109 14.20 0.43 -2.18
CA HIS A 109 13.88 1.44 -1.21
C HIS A 109 12.46 1.28 -0.65
N GLY A 110 11.53 0.86 -1.50
CA GLY A 110 10.13 0.83 -1.15
C GLY A 110 9.29 0.02 -2.12
N VAL A 111 8.00 0.03 -1.85
CA VAL A 111 6.96 -0.44 -2.76
C VAL A 111 5.96 0.67 -3.03
N ALA A 112 5.23 0.57 -4.13
CA ALA A 112 4.23 1.58 -4.48
C ALA A 112 2.92 0.99 -4.99
N VAL A 113 1.82 1.69 -4.70
CA VAL A 113 0.46 1.31 -5.09
C VAL A 113 -0.29 2.49 -5.72
N ALA A 114 -1.45 2.23 -6.33
CA ALA A 114 -2.35 3.24 -6.91
C ALA A 114 -3.68 3.30 -6.15
N PRO A 115 -3.77 4.03 -5.03
CA PRO A 115 -5.00 4.14 -4.25
C PRO A 115 -5.92 5.20 -4.85
N TYR A 116 -7.06 4.76 -5.39
CA TYR A 116 -8.09 5.65 -5.93
C TYR A 116 -9.39 5.58 -5.14
N MET A 117 -9.95 6.74 -4.80
CA MET A 117 -11.34 6.86 -4.35
C MET A 117 -12.23 6.67 -5.58
N THR A 118 -13.16 5.73 -5.53
CA THR A 118 -13.97 5.37 -6.71
C THR A 118 -15.47 5.39 -6.41
N LEU A 119 -16.29 5.34 -7.46
CA LEU A 119 -17.74 5.13 -7.34
C LEU A 119 -18.14 3.66 -7.10
N GLY A 120 -17.17 2.74 -7.10
CA GLY A 120 -17.39 1.32 -6.82
C GLY A 120 -18.48 0.70 -7.68
N LYS A 121 -19.53 0.17 -7.03
CA LYS A 121 -20.68 -0.46 -7.70
C LYS A 121 -21.63 0.53 -8.39
N TYR A 122 -21.55 1.81 -8.06
CA TYR A 122 -22.41 2.87 -8.60
C TYR A 122 -21.85 3.52 -9.86
N ARG A 123 -20.66 3.08 -10.32
CA ARG A 123 -19.92 3.69 -11.42
C ARG A 123 -20.66 3.76 -12.77
N THR A 124 -21.67 2.90 -12.97
CA THR A 124 -22.50 2.84 -14.18
C THR A 124 -23.90 3.43 -13.99
N TRP A 125 -24.22 4.02 -12.84
CA TRP A 125 -25.53 4.64 -12.60
C TRP A 125 -25.60 5.98 -13.32
N SER A 126 -26.69 6.21 -14.06
CA SER A 126 -26.86 7.39 -14.91
C SER A 126 -27.59 8.56 -14.24
N ASN A 127 -28.19 8.34 -13.06
CA ASN A 127 -29.03 9.29 -12.35
C ASN A 127 -28.53 9.70 -10.95
N LEU A 128 -27.22 9.58 -10.67
CA LEU A 128 -26.64 10.07 -9.43
C LEU A 128 -26.77 11.59 -9.31
N THR A 129 -27.09 12.06 -8.11
CA THR A 129 -26.98 13.48 -7.75
C THR A 129 -25.56 13.83 -7.30
N THR A 130 -25.21 15.12 -7.29
CA THR A 130 -23.94 15.62 -6.75
C THR A 130 -23.69 15.14 -5.32
N ASP A 131 -24.72 15.17 -4.47
CA ASP A 131 -24.65 14.71 -3.08
C ASP A 131 -24.32 13.22 -2.99
N GLN A 132 -25.01 12.41 -3.80
CA GLN A 132 -24.76 10.97 -3.84
C GLN A 132 -23.33 10.65 -4.28
N VAL A 133 -22.80 11.37 -5.29
CA VAL A 133 -21.40 11.21 -5.72
C VAL A 133 -20.44 11.52 -4.56
N LEU A 134 -20.65 12.62 -3.84
CA LEU A 134 -19.82 13.00 -2.70
C LEU A 134 -19.91 12.00 -1.54
N ASP A 135 -21.11 11.52 -1.21
CA ASP A 135 -21.32 10.53 -0.15
C ASP A 135 -20.67 9.18 -0.49
N ILE A 136 -20.72 8.78 -1.77
CA ILE A 136 -20.06 7.56 -2.25
C ILE A 136 -18.53 7.71 -2.14
N LEU A 137 -17.96 8.84 -2.58
CA LEU A 137 -16.51 9.08 -2.45
C LEU A 137 -16.07 9.17 -0.99
N ASN A 138 -16.89 9.81 -0.14
CA ASN A 138 -16.71 9.87 1.31
C ASN A 138 -16.97 8.52 2.01
N SER A 139 -17.55 7.54 1.33
CA SER A 139 -17.57 6.16 1.83
C SER A 139 -16.36 5.39 1.30
N SER A 140 -16.02 5.62 0.03
CA SER A 140 -14.92 4.95 -0.66
C SER A 140 -13.60 5.23 0.02
N MET A 141 -13.29 6.46 0.43
CA MET A 141 -11.98 6.72 1.05
C MET A 141 -11.79 6.08 2.44
N GLN A 142 -12.86 5.62 3.12
CA GLN A 142 -12.76 5.14 4.49
C GLN A 142 -11.82 3.93 4.53
N ARG A 143 -11.84 3.12 3.47
CA ARG A 143 -10.96 1.97 3.22
C ARG A 143 -9.47 2.29 3.26
N PHE A 144 -9.09 3.56 3.14
CA PHE A 144 -7.71 4.04 3.08
C PHE A 144 -7.29 4.73 4.38
N LEU A 145 -8.06 4.58 5.45
CA LEU A 145 -7.71 5.09 6.77
C LEU A 145 -7.15 3.95 7.65
N PRO A 146 -6.18 4.24 8.55
CA PRO A 146 -5.63 3.24 9.47
C PRO A 146 -6.67 2.50 10.32
N GLU A 147 -7.81 3.13 10.56
CA GLU A 147 -8.95 2.59 11.32
C GLU A 147 -9.52 1.31 10.71
N GLN A 148 -9.35 1.10 9.41
CA GLN A 148 -9.80 -0.13 8.74
C GLN A 148 -8.87 -1.32 9.03
N GLY A 149 -7.71 -1.05 9.64
CA GLY A 149 -6.74 -2.05 10.03
C GLY A 149 -6.13 -2.75 8.82
N TRP A 150 -6.08 -4.07 8.89
CA TRP A 150 -5.28 -4.91 8.00
C TRP A 150 -5.93 -6.24 7.68
N SER A 151 -7.27 -6.27 7.63
CA SER A 151 -8.04 -7.42 7.18
C SER A 151 -7.93 -7.61 5.66
N GLN A 152 -8.54 -8.67 5.13
CA GLN A 152 -8.73 -8.88 3.69
C GLN A 152 -9.47 -7.73 2.99
N GLN A 153 -10.25 -6.95 3.73
CA GLN A 153 -11.00 -5.80 3.23
C GLN A 153 -10.21 -4.49 3.29
N ALA A 154 -9.04 -4.48 3.94
CA ALA A 154 -8.19 -3.30 4.15
C ALA A 154 -6.80 -3.48 3.50
N PRO A 155 -6.72 -3.50 2.16
CA PRO A 155 -5.50 -3.89 1.47
C PRO A 155 -4.33 -2.92 1.64
N LEU A 156 -4.57 -1.62 1.95
CA LEU A 156 -3.47 -0.71 2.30
C LEU A 156 -2.76 -1.15 3.58
N GLY A 157 -3.49 -1.62 4.59
CA GLY A 157 -2.89 -2.16 5.80
C GLY A 157 -2.07 -3.42 5.53
N VAL A 158 -2.53 -4.27 4.60
CA VAL A 158 -1.78 -5.46 4.15
C VAL A 158 -0.47 -5.06 3.48
N HIS A 159 -0.50 -4.11 2.54
CA HIS A 159 0.72 -3.57 1.92
C HIS A 159 1.66 -2.96 2.95
N GLY A 160 1.13 -2.15 3.89
CA GLY A 160 1.92 -1.50 4.93
C GLY A 160 2.64 -2.48 5.86
N ILE A 161 1.95 -3.53 6.33
CA ILE A 161 2.56 -4.58 7.15
C ILE A 161 3.69 -5.27 6.41
N TYR A 162 3.43 -5.61 5.15
CA TYR A 162 4.34 -6.45 4.40
C TYR A 162 5.57 -5.66 3.89
N ALA A 163 5.41 -4.37 3.61
CA ALA A 163 6.53 -3.47 3.40
C ALA A 163 7.39 -3.32 4.68
N ALA A 164 6.75 -3.14 5.85
CA ALA A 164 7.45 -3.04 7.13
C ALA A 164 8.22 -4.34 7.46
N TRP A 165 7.65 -5.51 7.14
CA TRP A 165 8.30 -6.81 7.31
C TRP A 165 9.67 -6.87 6.62
N TYR A 166 9.82 -6.22 5.46
CA TYR A 166 11.07 -6.17 4.71
C TYR A 166 11.86 -4.87 4.89
N ASN A 167 11.46 -4.00 5.83
CA ASN A 167 12.03 -2.68 6.07
C ASN A 167 12.02 -1.78 4.82
N LEU A 168 10.88 -1.75 4.13
CA LEU A 168 10.64 -0.97 2.91
C LEU A 168 9.64 0.17 3.18
N ALA A 169 9.85 1.30 2.51
CA ALA A 169 8.90 2.41 2.51
C ALA A 169 7.69 2.14 1.59
N MET A 170 6.57 2.81 1.87
CA MET A 170 5.32 2.72 1.10
C MET A 170 5.04 4.03 0.36
N TYR A 171 4.79 3.95 -0.95
CA TYR A 171 4.53 5.10 -1.82
C TYR A 171 3.19 4.95 -2.56
N ALA A 172 2.62 6.08 -2.98
CA ALA A 172 1.62 6.08 -4.05
C ALA A 172 2.28 6.57 -5.33
N TYR A 173 2.37 5.72 -6.37
CA TYR A 173 2.90 6.18 -7.67
C TYR A 173 1.87 7.02 -8.43
N GLU A 174 0.60 6.82 -8.14
CA GLU A 174 -0.53 7.63 -8.56
C GLU A 174 -1.69 7.46 -7.56
N GLY A 175 -2.71 8.29 -7.65
CA GLY A 175 -3.91 8.18 -6.83
C GLY A 175 -4.82 9.39 -7.01
N GLY A 176 -5.89 9.44 -6.21
CA GLY A 176 -6.85 10.54 -6.23
C GLY A 176 -8.29 10.06 -6.45
N THR A 177 -9.08 10.86 -7.17
CA THR A 177 -10.51 10.58 -7.39
C THR A 177 -10.74 9.97 -8.78
N ASP A 178 -11.23 8.73 -8.83
CA ASP A 178 -11.70 8.05 -10.03
C ASP A 178 -13.23 8.11 -10.13
N THR A 179 -13.73 8.98 -11.00
CA THR A 179 -15.16 9.09 -11.30
C THR A 179 -15.52 8.60 -12.70
N SER A 180 -14.54 8.24 -13.53
CA SER A 180 -14.76 7.89 -14.94
C SER A 180 -14.70 6.40 -15.23
N SER A 181 -14.15 5.59 -14.33
CA SER A 181 -14.08 4.14 -14.50
C SER A 181 -15.46 3.51 -14.70
N GLY A 182 -15.59 2.67 -15.73
CA GLY A 182 -16.79 1.90 -16.05
C GLY A 182 -17.83 2.59 -16.94
N CYS A 183 -18.13 3.87 -16.71
CA CYS A 183 -19.02 4.65 -17.57
C CYS A 183 -18.69 6.14 -17.50
N GLN A 184 -18.19 6.68 -18.60
CA GLN A 184 -17.66 8.06 -18.67
C GLN A 184 -18.77 9.11 -18.71
N ASP A 185 -19.87 8.83 -19.41
CA ASP A 185 -21.02 9.72 -19.63
C ASP A 185 -22.13 9.58 -18.57
N CYS A 186 -22.16 8.47 -17.81
CA CYS A 186 -23.12 8.26 -16.73
C CYS A 186 -22.97 9.33 -15.63
N SER A 187 -24.06 10.07 -15.34
CA SER A 187 -24.10 11.11 -14.29
C SER A 187 -22.98 12.15 -14.39
N PHE A 188 -22.56 12.48 -15.61
CA PHE A 188 -21.42 13.35 -15.87
C PHE A 188 -21.50 14.70 -15.15
N GLU A 189 -22.65 15.39 -15.24
CA GLU A 189 -22.88 16.67 -14.57
C GLU A 189 -22.74 16.58 -13.04
N ALA A 190 -23.26 15.51 -12.42
CA ALA A 190 -23.12 15.29 -10.99
C ALA A 190 -21.66 15.05 -10.58
N LYS A 191 -20.88 14.34 -11.41
CA LYS A 191 -19.45 14.08 -11.18
C LYS A 191 -18.61 15.37 -11.29
N ILE A 192 -18.91 16.22 -12.26
CA ILE A 192 -18.31 17.55 -12.41
C ILE A 192 -18.63 18.39 -11.17
N ASN A 193 -19.91 18.51 -10.83
CA ASN A 193 -20.35 19.33 -9.70
C ASN A 193 -19.77 18.85 -8.37
N ALA A 194 -19.65 17.53 -8.17
CA ALA A 194 -19.00 16.98 -6.99
C ALA A 194 -17.51 17.33 -6.91
N THR A 195 -16.80 17.29 -8.03
CA THR A 195 -15.38 17.64 -8.11
C THR A 195 -15.11 19.08 -7.67
N ARG A 196 -16.02 20.00 -8.02
CA ARG A 196 -15.97 21.43 -7.68
C ARG A 196 -16.53 21.76 -6.30
N HIS A 197 -17.19 20.80 -5.64
CA HIS A 197 -17.89 21.05 -4.40
C HIS A 197 -16.91 21.17 -3.21
N PRO A 198 -17.09 22.12 -2.28
CA PRO A 198 -16.19 22.29 -1.11
C PRO A 198 -15.94 21.02 -0.30
N ARG A 199 -16.97 20.19 -0.04
CA ARG A 199 -16.83 18.85 0.59
C ARG A 199 -15.77 17.94 -0.04
N MET A 200 -15.47 18.07 -1.34
CA MET A 200 -14.40 17.30 -1.98
C MET A 200 -13.02 17.60 -1.35
N ILE A 201 -12.81 18.83 -0.90
CA ILE A 201 -11.59 19.24 -0.20
C ILE A 201 -11.46 18.47 1.11
N ASP A 202 -12.53 18.37 1.89
CA ASP A 202 -12.53 17.67 3.18
C ASP A 202 -12.33 16.16 3.01
N ILE A 203 -12.91 15.58 1.96
CA ILE A 203 -12.67 14.18 1.55
C ILE A 203 -11.18 13.98 1.24
N CYS A 204 -10.59 14.84 0.40
CA CYS A 204 -9.17 14.75 0.04
C CYS A 204 -8.24 14.95 1.24
N LYS A 205 -8.57 15.88 2.15
CA LYS A 205 -7.85 16.09 3.41
C LYS A 205 -7.85 14.85 4.28
N THR A 206 -9.03 14.29 4.51
CA THR A 206 -9.20 13.09 5.35
C THR A 206 -8.43 11.92 4.76
N TYR A 207 -8.53 11.74 3.45
CA TYR A 207 -7.82 10.71 2.70
C TYR A 207 -6.29 10.83 2.80
N LEU A 208 -5.73 12.00 2.49
CA LEU A 208 -4.28 12.23 2.56
C LEU A 208 -3.76 12.20 4.00
N ASN A 209 -4.52 12.71 4.98
CA ASN A 209 -4.19 12.51 6.40
C ASN A 209 -4.14 11.03 6.75
N GLY A 210 -5.13 10.24 6.30
CA GLY A 210 -5.14 8.79 6.47
C GLY A 210 -3.86 8.14 5.95
N TRP A 211 -3.44 8.49 4.72
CA TRP A 211 -2.20 8.01 4.11
C TRP A 211 -0.97 8.26 4.99
N TYR A 212 -0.77 9.49 5.46
CA TYR A 212 0.38 9.82 6.32
C TYR A 212 0.26 9.26 7.74
N ARG A 213 -0.95 9.03 8.25
CA ARG A 213 -1.17 8.34 9.54
C ARG A 213 -0.80 6.86 9.52
N PHE A 214 -0.66 6.24 8.35
CA PHE A 214 0.00 4.94 8.23
C PHE A 214 1.53 5.03 8.41
N GLY A 215 2.12 6.22 8.29
CA GLY A 215 3.57 6.41 8.15
C GLY A 215 4.06 6.17 6.72
N PHE A 216 3.17 6.27 5.73
CA PHE A 216 3.55 6.15 4.32
C PHE A 216 4.23 7.44 3.81
N GLU A 217 4.99 7.28 2.73
CA GLU A 217 5.83 8.31 2.14
C GLU A 217 5.07 9.11 1.07
N ILE A 218 5.78 9.62 0.06
CA ILE A 218 5.23 10.47 -1.01
C ILE A 218 3.97 9.85 -1.62
N PHE A 219 2.94 10.69 -1.72
CA PHE A 219 1.72 10.43 -2.46
C PHE A 219 1.73 11.22 -3.76
N ASN A 220 1.94 10.55 -4.90
CA ASN A 220 1.75 11.18 -6.19
C ASN A 220 0.27 11.19 -6.55
N TRP A 221 -0.28 12.38 -6.76
CA TRP A 221 -1.62 12.51 -7.34
C TRP A 221 -1.53 12.34 -8.85
N TYR A 222 -2.49 11.63 -9.46
CA TYR A 222 -2.42 11.24 -10.87
C TYR A 222 -2.17 12.43 -11.81
N VAL A 223 -2.90 13.53 -11.62
CA VAL A 223 -2.56 14.82 -12.24
C VAL A 223 -2.44 15.90 -11.17
N ALA A 224 -1.20 16.31 -10.91
CA ALA A 224 -0.90 17.35 -9.92
C ALA A 224 -1.14 18.79 -10.43
N GLY A 225 -1.31 18.97 -11.75
CA GLY A 225 -1.51 20.27 -12.39
C GLY A 225 -2.97 20.64 -12.63
N ALA A 226 -3.17 21.83 -13.20
CA ALA A 226 -4.47 22.25 -13.72
C ALA A 226 -4.78 21.51 -15.03
N GLY A 227 -6.02 21.07 -15.19
CA GLY A 227 -6.50 20.47 -16.43
C GLY A 227 -8.03 20.49 -16.50
N ASP A 228 -8.54 20.35 -17.72
CA ASP A 228 -9.98 20.31 -17.96
C ASP A 228 -10.63 19.09 -17.30
N ILE A 229 -11.90 19.24 -16.91
CA ILE A 229 -12.74 18.09 -16.56
C ILE A 229 -13.34 17.55 -17.84
N GLU A 230 -12.94 16.33 -18.21
CA GLU A 230 -13.43 15.64 -19.39
C GLU A 230 -14.16 14.34 -19.02
N LEU A 231 -14.81 13.72 -20.01
CA LEU A 231 -15.44 12.40 -19.89
C LEU A 231 -14.46 11.33 -19.38
N SER A 232 -13.17 11.49 -19.66
CA SER A 232 -12.10 10.59 -19.22
C SER A 232 -11.78 10.68 -17.72
N GLY A 233 -12.30 11.67 -16.99
CA GLY A 233 -12.34 11.72 -15.52
C GLY A 233 -11.90 13.05 -14.90
N THR A 234 -12.06 13.13 -13.57
CA THR A 234 -11.80 14.33 -12.76
C THR A 234 -10.54 14.20 -11.91
N TRP A 235 -9.45 13.78 -12.55
CA TRP A 235 -8.22 13.38 -11.89
C TRP A 235 -7.34 14.55 -11.44
N ASN A 236 -7.59 15.76 -11.91
CA ASN A 236 -6.75 16.91 -11.61
C ASN A 236 -6.93 17.36 -10.15
N LEU A 237 -5.83 17.77 -9.51
CA LEU A 237 -5.87 18.50 -8.23
C LEU A 237 -6.47 19.90 -8.41
N LEU A 238 -6.27 20.47 -9.59
CA LEU A 238 -6.68 21.82 -9.96
C LEU A 238 -7.43 21.77 -11.29
N GLU A 239 -8.43 22.63 -11.46
CA GLU A 239 -8.95 22.97 -12.78
C GLU A 239 -8.27 24.24 -13.32
N ASP A 240 -7.71 25.04 -12.42
CA ASP A 240 -7.08 26.31 -12.75
C ASP A 240 -5.84 26.55 -11.89
N MET A 241 -4.74 26.96 -12.52
CA MET A 241 -3.48 27.28 -11.81
C MET A 241 -3.63 28.47 -10.86
N ARG A 242 -4.70 29.27 -10.96
CA ARG A 242 -5.00 30.44 -10.12
C ARG A 242 -5.87 30.14 -8.90
N GLN A 243 -6.26 28.89 -8.69
CA GLN A 243 -6.94 28.52 -7.46
C GLN A 243 -6.05 28.83 -6.25
N GLU A 244 -6.64 29.08 -5.08
CA GLU A 244 -5.88 29.48 -3.89
C GLU A 244 -5.05 28.32 -3.34
N THR A 245 -3.74 28.47 -3.39
CA THR A 245 -2.77 27.49 -2.87
C THR A 245 -1.71 28.24 -2.06
N LEU A 246 -0.90 27.52 -1.29
CA LEU A 246 0.28 28.11 -0.62
C LEU A 246 1.27 28.73 -1.61
N ILE A 247 1.29 28.24 -2.85
CA ILE A 247 2.07 28.86 -3.92
C ILE A 247 1.24 30.02 -4.46
N ASP A 248 1.71 31.25 -4.23
CA ASP A 248 1.09 32.44 -4.79
C ASP A 248 1.29 32.46 -6.31
N THR A 249 0.28 31.96 -7.03
CA THR A 249 0.22 32.00 -8.50
C THR A 249 -0.42 33.28 -9.03
N THR A 250 -0.80 34.24 -8.18
CA THR A 250 -1.45 35.48 -8.60
C THR A 250 -0.56 36.34 -9.51
N ASN A 251 0.76 36.19 -9.38
CA ASN A 251 1.75 36.85 -10.22
C ASN A 251 2.07 36.09 -11.52
N MET A 252 1.52 34.89 -11.73
CA MET A 252 1.73 34.14 -12.98
C MET A 252 0.96 34.74 -14.16
N PHE A 253 -0.05 35.57 -13.90
CA PHE A 253 -0.84 36.25 -14.91
C PHE A 253 -0.87 37.74 -14.63
N ASN A 254 -0.89 38.56 -15.69
CA ASN A 254 -1.18 39.97 -15.56
C ASN A 254 -2.56 40.13 -14.90
N SER A 255 -2.68 40.98 -13.87
CA SER A 255 -3.92 41.19 -13.10
C SER A 255 -5.10 41.67 -13.97
N THR A 256 -4.82 42.27 -15.13
CA THR A 256 -5.82 42.71 -16.11
C THR A 256 -6.20 41.63 -17.14
N SER A 257 -5.54 40.47 -17.11
CA SER A 257 -5.85 39.36 -18.03
C SER A 257 -7.29 38.88 -17.81
N PRO A 258 -8.06 38.61 -18.88
CA PRO A 258 -9.38 37.97 -18.78
C PRO A 258 -9.34 36.67 -17.96
N VAL A 259 -8.20 35.96 -18.03
CA VAL A 259 -7.93 34.78 -17.22
C VAL A 259 -7.98 35.18 -15.75
N ALA A 260 -7.14 36.10 -15.28
CA ALA A 260 -7.06 36.53 -13.87
C ALA A 260 -8.39 36.99 -13.23
N GLN A 261 -9.38 37.37 -14.03
CA GLN A 261 -10.69 37.87 -13.59
C GLN A 261 -11.75 36.76 -13.39
N LEU A 262 -11.50 35.51 -13.80
CA LEU A 262 -12.46 34.42 -13.58
C LEU A 262 -12.56 34.04 -12.09
N PRO A 263 -13.74 33.60 -11.60
CA PRO A 263 -13.92 33.12 -10.23
C PRO A 263 -12.93 31.99 -9.91
N ARG A 264 -12.36 32.00 -8.70
CA ARG A 264 -11.45 30.94 -8.23
C ARG A 264 -12.28 29.76 -7.69
N PRO A 265 -12.28 28.57 -8.33
CA PRO A 265 -12.93 27.40 -7.74
C PRO A 265 -12.22 26.98 -6.45
N ALA A 266 -12.97 26.50 -5.46
CA ALA A 266 -12.41 26.02 -4.19
C ALA A 266 -11.48 24.81 -4.44
N PRO A 267 -10.18 24.86 -4.09
CA PRO A 267 -9.25 23.85 -4.58
C PRO A 267 -9.16 22.60 -3.69
N LYS A 268 -9.11 21.42 -4.33
CA LYS A 268 -8.63 20.19 -3.68
C LYS A 268 -7.22 20.38 -3.09
N LEU A 269 -6.40 21.26 -3.68
CA LEU A 269 -5.02 21.55 -3.24
C LEU A 269 -4.91 22.16 -1.84
N ASN A 270 -5.95 22.82 -1.32
CA ASN A 270 -6.00 23.25 0.09
C ASN A 270 -5.84 22.04 1.04
N ALA A 271 -6.17 20.82 0.59
CA ALA A 271 -5.89 19.61 1.34
C ALA A 271 -4.40 19.36 1.56
N ILE A 272 -3.61 19.46 0.50
CA ILE A 272 -2.15 19.21 0.55
C ILE A 272 -1.46 20.31 1.35
N ASP A 273 -1.90 21.55 1.20
CA ASP A 273 -1.36 22.70 1.91
C ASP A 273 -1.55 22.57 3.42
N GLN A 274 -2.73 22.16 3.87
CA GLN A 274 -2.99 21.97 5.30
C GLN A 274 -2.19 20.80 5.89
N ILE A 275 -1.96 19.74 5.11
CA ILE A 275 -1.17 18.58 5.56
C ILE A 275 0.31 18.92 5.68
N ARG A 276 0.85 19.74 4.76
CA ARG A 276 2.25 20.19 4.83
C ARG A 276 2.57 21.00 6.09
N HIS A 277 1.57 21.62 6.69
CA HIS A 277 1.70 22.46 7.88
C HIS A 277 1.31 21.75 9.17
N SER A 278 0.85 20.50 9.10
CA SER A 278 0.47 19.71 10.27
C SER A 278 1.52 18.65 10.60
N SER A 279 1.67 18.36 11.89
CA SER A 279 2.26 17.08 12.30
C SER A 279 1.17 16.01 12.23
N VAL A 280 1.50 14.87 11.63
CA VAL A 280 0.59 13.73 11.54
C VAL A 280 1.08 12.65 12.50
N GLU A 281 0.24 12.30 13.48
CA GLU A 281 0.55 11.18 14.38
C GLU A 281 0.29 9.84 13.66
N ILE A 282 1.32 8.99 13.61
CA ILE A 282 1.17 7.62 13.11
C ILE A 282 0.24 6.85 14.05
N SER A 283 -0.79 6.21 13.49
CA SER A 283 -1.80 5.46 14.24
C SER A 283 -2.01 4.03 13.76
N PHE A 284 -1.22 3.59 12.78
CA PHE A 284 -1.27 2.22 12.29
C PHE A 284 -0.47 1.25 13.17
N GLY A 285 -1.09 0.10 13.47
CA GLY A 285 -0.48 -1.00 14.23
C GLY A 285 -0.89 -1.06 15.70
N ILE A 286 -0.48 -2.15 16.35
CA ILE A 286 -0.77 -2.44 17.76
C ILE A 286 0.13 -1.55 18.62
N ALA A 287 -0.47 -0.61 19.34
CA ALA A 287 0.27 0.24 20.27
C ALA A 287 0.93 -0.59 21.37
N ILE A 288 2.23 -0.40 21.60
CA ILE A 288 2.96 -1.06 22.69
C ILE A 288 3.21 -0.06 23.83
N PRO A 289 2.90 -0.41 25.10
CA PRO A 289 2.34 -1.68 25.55
C PRO A 289 0.85 -1.86 25.21
N SER A 290 0.45 -3.10 24.88
CA SER A 290 -0.95 -3.51 24.78
C SER A 290 -1.18 -4.71 25.70
N MET A 291 -2.31 -4.73 26.41
CA MET A 291 -2.76 -5.88 27.19
C MET A 291 -3.90 -6.56 26.41
N ASN A 292 -3.78 -7.86 26.16
CA ASN A 292 -4.82 -8.71 25.57
C ASN A 292 -5.22 -8.36 24.12
N PHE A 293 -4.23 -8.34 23.22
CA PHE A 293 -4.51 -8.26 21.79
C PHE A 293 -5.10 -9.58 21.25
N ASN A 294 -6.13 -9.49 20.42
CA ASN A 294 -6.78 -10.66 19.83
C ASN A 294 -5.88 -11.31 18.76
N ALA A 295 -5.45 -12.56 18.99
CA ALA A 295 -4.59 -13.31 18.07
C ALA A 295 -5.21 -13.53 16.68
N THR A 296 -6.53 -13.46 16.52
CA THR A 296 -7.16 -13.60 15.20
C THR A 296 -6.99 -12.36 14.32
N ASN A 297 -6.58 -11.22 14.89
CA ASN A 297 -6.38 -9.96 14.18
C ASN A 297 -4.97 -9.86 13.56
N PHE A 298 -4.57 -10.86 12.77
CA PHE A 298 -3.32 -10.86 12.01
C PHE A 298 -3.51 -10.28 10.59
N MET A 299 -2.44 -9.96 9.87
CA MET A 299 -2.52 -9.46 8.49
C MET A 299 -3.38 -10.37 7.59
N ASN A 300 -4.32 -9.77 6.86
CA ASN A 300 -5.17 -10.46 5.90
C ASN A 300 -6.14 -11.49 6.54
N HIS A 301 -6.55 -11.26 7.80
CA HIS A 301 -7.62 -12.02 8.46
C HIS A 301 -9.01 -11.73 7.83
N GLN A 302 -9.95 -12.65 8.03
CA GLN A 302 -11.36 -12.49 7.66
C GLN A 302 -12.14 -11.71 8.72
N VAL A 303 -13.10 -10.90 8.29
CA VAL A 303 -14.00 -10.13 9.17
C VAL A 303 -15.45 -10.47 8.83
N PRO A 304 -16.29 -10.88 9.81
CA PRO A 304 -15.93 -11.15 11.22
C PRO A 304 -15.00 -12.37 11.35
N TYR A 305 -14.32 -12.49 12.49
CA TYR A 305 -13.46 -13.65 12.76
C TYR A 305 -14.32 -14.92 12.82
N PRO A 306 -13.90 -16.00 12.13
CA PRO A 306 -14.64 -17.26 12.18
C PRO A 306 -14.62 -17.90 13.58
N ASP A 307 -13.52 -17.71 14.31
CA ASP A 307 -13.27 -18.26 15.63
C ASP A 307 -12.74 -17.17 16.58
N ALA A 308 -12.82 -17.42 17.89
CA ALA A 308 -12.26 -16.54 18.92
C ALA A 308 -10.74 -16.70 19.10
N ASP A 309 -10.13 -17.70 18.46
CA ASP A 309 -8.72 -18.07 18.56
C ASP A 309 -8.23 -18.72 17.26
N LEU A 310 -6.91 -18.82 17.11
CA LEU A 310 -6.30 -19.47 15.95
C LEU A 310 -6.35 -21.00 16.12
N ARG A 311 -7.21 -21.65 15.34
CA ARG A 311 -7.44 -23.12 15.41
C ARG A 311 -6.93 -23.84 14.18
N SER A 312 -6.66 -25.14 14.33
CA SER A 312 -6.32 -26.03 13.21
C SER A 312 -5.15 -25.53 12.35
N LEU A 313 -4.13 -24.99 13.02
CA LEU A 313 -2.95 -24.43 12.36
C LEU A 313 -2.25 -25.49 11.52
N LYS A 314 -1.98 -25.16 10.24
CA LYS A 314 -1.17 -26.01 9.37
C LYS A 314 0.31 -25.82 9.72
N LEU A 315 1.10 -26.86 9.48
CA LEU A 315 2.56 -26.75 9.59
C LEU A 315 3.04 -25.54 8.76
N ASN A 316 3.98 -24.76 9.30
CA ASN A 316 4.55 -23.56 8.66
C ASN A 316 3.55 -22.42 8.40
N SER A 317 2.51 -22.30 9.22
CA SER A 317 1.62 -21.13 9.17
C SER A 317 2.32 -19.91 9.78
N THR A 318 2.31 -18.77 9.07
CA THR A 318 2.91 -17.50 9.51
C THR A 318 1.82 -16.45 9.68
N PHE A 319 1.91 -15.67 10.76
CA PHE A 319 0.97 -14.62 11.11
C PHE A 319 1.73 -13.31 11.33
N HIS A 320 1.37 -12.27 10.59
CA HIS A 320 2.01 -10.96 10.71
C HIS A 320 1.15 -10.02 11.56
N TYR A 321 1.78 -9.36 12.53
CA TYR A 321 1.13 -8.39 13.42
C TYR A 321 1.89 -7.06 13.35
N PRO A 322 1.27 -5.96 12.89
CA PRO A 322 1.92 -4.65 12.90
C PRO A 322 2.05 -4.16 14.34
N LEU A 323 3.24 -3.71 14.74
CA LEU A 323 3.47 -3.09 16.03
C LEU A 323 3.73 -1.59 15.84
N ARG A 324 3.08 -0.77 16.67
CA ARG A 324 3.32 0.67 16.76
C ARG A 324 4.13 0.96 18.01
N ILE A 325 5.36 1.40 17.79
CA ILE A 325 6.35 1.68 18.83
C ILE A 325 6.61 3.19 18.86
N HIS A 326 6.41 3.81 20.02
CA HIS A 326 6.58 5.26 20.20
C HIS A 326 7.94 5.66 20.80
N GLN A 327 8.77 4.68 21.16
CA GLN A 327 10.06 4.90 21.80
C GLN A 327 11.17 4.26 20.96
N PRO A 328 12.30 4.97 20.74
CA PRO A 328 13.37 4.48 19.87
C PRO A 328 14.07 3.23 20.42
N LEU A 329 14.07 3.06 21.74
CA LEU A 329 14.67 1.93 22.44
C LEU A 329 13.60 1.24 23.27
N ILE A 330 13.16 0.06 22.83
CA ILE A 330 12.25 -0.78 23.62
C ILE A 330 12.76 -2.21 23.70
N ARG A 331 12.35 -2.89 24.76
CA ARG A 331 12.40 -4.36 24.85
C ARG A 331 10.97 -4.86 24.72
N LEU A 332 10.69 -5.66 23.69
CA LEU A 332 9.40 -6.32 23.55
C LEU A 332 9.48 -7.69 24.21
N ASN A 333 8.64 -7.88 25.21
CA ASN A 333 8.39 -9.16 25.84
C ASN A 333 7.11 -9.74 25.24
N LEU A 334 7.24 -10.83 24.48
CA LEU A 334 6.13 -11.53 23.84
C LEU A 334 5.89 -12.86 24.55
N THR A 335 4.66 -13.06 25.01
CA THR A 335 4.17 -14.33 25.53
C THR A 335 3.01 -14.78 24.65
N VAL A 336 3.08 -16.00 24.13
CA VAL A 336 2.00 -16.60 23.34
C VAL A 336 1.31 -17.65 24.20
N TYR A 337 -0.02 -17.69 24.17
CA TYR A 337 -0.79 -18.73 24.84
C TYR A 337 -1.19 -19.78 23.81
N VAL A 338 -0.85 -21.05 24.07
CA VAL A 338 -1.09 -22.18 23.15
C VAL A 338 -1.89 -23.28 23.83
N ALA A 339 -2.52 -24.15 23.04
CA ALA A 339 -3.22 -25.35 23.53
C ALA A 339 -2.97 -26.55 22.59
N GLY A 340 -3.08 -27.77 23.12
CA GLY A 340 -2.92 -29.01 22.39
C GLY A 340 -1.49 -29.57 22.41
N ASN A 341 -1.04 -30.04 21.25
CA ASN A 341 0.27 -30.68 21.12
C ASN A 341 1.41 -29.64 21.15
N SER A 342 2.54 -30.06 21.71
CA SER A 342 3.78 -29.30 21.65
C SER A 342 4.31 -29.22 20.21
N GLY A 343 4.95 -28.11 19.87
CA GLY A 343 5.58 -27.84 18.58
C GLY A 343 6.60 -26.72 18.66
N ILE A 344 7.15 -26.32 17.52
CA ILE A 344 8.07 -25.18 17.43
C ILE A 344 7.27 -23.93 17.11
N LEU A 345 7.43 -22.90 17.94
CA LEU A 345 7.00 -21.54 17.65
C LEU A 345 8.24 -20.71 17.30
N GLU A 346 8.25 -20.17 16.09
CA GLU A 346 9.21 -19.15 15.69
C GLU A 346 8.52 -17.78 15.73
N ALA A 347 9.15 -16.85 16.43
CA ALA A 347 8.77 -15.45 16.40
C ALA A 347 9.90 -14.64 15.79
N SER A 348 9.54 -13.64 15.01
CA SER A 348 10.51 -12.82 14.32
C SER A 348 10.00 -11.41 14.11
N ILE A 349 10.94 -10.50 13.88
CA ILE A 349 10.63 -9.11 13.64
C ILE A 349 11.42 -8.54 12.47
N ASN A 350 10.71 -7.82 11.61
CA ASN A 350 11.21 -7.14 10.41
C ASN A 350 12.18 -8.00 9.60
N ASN A 351 11.92 -9.31 9.50
CA ASN A 351 12.76 -10.29 8.82
C ASN A 351 14.26 -10.27 9.24
N GLN A 352 14.56 -9.97 10.51
CA GLN A 352 15.93 -9.77 11.00
C GLN A 352 16.26 -10.58 12.25
N GLN A 353 15.44 -10.49 13.30
CA GLN A 353 15.65 -11.25 14.54
C GLN A 353 14.68 -12.43 14.55
N PHE A 354 15.18 -13.63 14.81
CA PHE A 354 14.39 -14.86 14.86
C PHE A 354 14.67 -15.56 16.20
N ILE A 355 13.60 -15.96 16.89
CA ILE A 355 13.66 -16.68 18.15
C ILE A 355 12.73 -17.89 18.03
N GLN A 356 13.29 -19.07 18.25
CA GLN A 356 12.53 -20.31 18.29
C GLN A 356 12.39 -20.80 19.72
N ILE A 357 11.19 -21.24 20.06
CA ILE A 357 10.89 -21.87 21.35
C ILE A 357 10.04 -23.12 21.16
N GLN A 358 10.21 -24.08 22.07
CA GLN A 358 9.30 -25.22 22.17
C GLN A 358 8.03 -24.79 22.93
N THR A 359 6.86 -25.04 22.34
CA THR A 359 5.58 -24.76 22.99
C THR A 359 5.24 -25.83 24.02
N PRO A 360 4.57 -25.51 25.14
CA PRO A 360 4.13 -26.53 26.09
C PRO A 360 3.07 -27.44 25.47
N LYS A 361 3.09 -28.73 25.84
CA LYS A 361 1.95 -29.62 25.60
C LYS A 361 0.91 -29.37 26.69
N THR A 362 -0.35 -29.14 26.31
CA THR A 362 -1.44 -28.97 27.27
C THR A 362 -2.34 -30.19 27.32
N VAL A 363 -3.29 -30.21 28.27
CA VAL A 363 -4.19 -31.35 28.51
C VAL A 363 -5.08 -31.61 27.30
N ASN A 364 -5.56 -30.56 26.64
CA ASN A 364 -6.45 -30.62 25.49
C ASN A 364 -6.35 -29.31 24.67
N THR A 365 -7.17 -29.17 23.63
CA THR A 365 -7.17 -27.99 22.74
C THR A 365 -7.94 -26.79 23.29
N THR A 366 -8.46 -26.84 24.52
CA THR A 366 -9.24 -25.74 25.14
C THR A 366 -8.57 -25.15 26.37
N VAL A 367 -7.57 -25.82 26.94
CA VAL A 367 -6.75 -25.32 28.05
C VAL A 367 -5.48 -24.70 27.49
N PHE A 368 -5.38 -23.38 27.62
CA PHE A 368 -4.25 -22.59 27.16
C PHE A 368 -3.15 -22.49 28.22
N GLN A 369 -1.90 -22.57 27.78
CA GLN A 369 -0.72 -22.36 28.61
C GLN A 369 0.23 -21.36 27.94
N ALA A 370 0.85 -20.49 28.73
CA ALA A 370 1.86 -19.56 28.26
C ALA A 370 3.13 -20.30 27.78
N THR A 371 3.67 -19.87 26.64
CA THR A 371 4.99 -20.27 26.18
C THR A 371 6.09 -19.63 27.05
N PRO A 372 7.34 -20.13 26.99
CA PRO A 372 8.49 -19.35 27.42
C PRO A 372 8.49 -17.93 26.84
N LEU A 373 8.99 -16.97 27.63
CA LEU A 373 9.05 -15.57 27.23
C LEU A 373 9.99 -15.38 26.02
N ILE A 374 9.48 -14.74 24.97
CA ILE A 374 10.25 -14.32 23.80
C ILE A 374 10.64 -12.85 23.99
N GLN A 375 11.92 -12.51 23.83
CA GLN A 375 12.40 -11.15 24.04
C GLN A 375 13.10 -10.60 22.79
N PHE A 376 12.57 -9.51 22.25
CA PHE A 376 13.21 -8.74 21.18
C PHE A 376 13.77 -7.44 21.73
N ASN A 377 14.96 -7.06 21.27
CA ASN A 377 15.55 -5.76 21.59
C ASN A 377 15.46 -4.86 20.37
N PHE A 378 14.94 -3.66 20.55
CA PHE A 378 14.77 -2.66 19.50
C PHE A 378 15.75 -1.55 19.71
N ASN A 379 16.43 -1.22 18.62
CA ASN A 379 17.16 0.03 18.48
C ASN A 379 16.70 0.64 17.16
N GLN A 380 15.60 1.41 17.20
CA GLN A 380 15.21 2.25 16.09
C GLN A 380 16.16 3.46 16.11
N THR A 381 17.14 3.45 15.20
CA THR A 381 17.92 4.62 14.81
C THR A 381 17.16 5.47 13.80
#